data_AF-A0A379K7W8-F1
#
_entry.id   AF-A0A379K7W8-F1
#
_cell.length_a   1.000
_cell.length_b   1.000
_cell.length_c   1.000
_cell.angle_alpha   90.00
_cell.angle_beta   90.00
_cell.angle_gamma   90.00
#
_symmetry.space_group_name_H-M   'P 1'
#
loop_
_entity.id
_entity.type
_entity.pdbx_description
1 polymer ?
#
loop_
_entity_poly.entity_id
_entity_poly.type
_entity_poly.pdbx_seq_one_letter_code
_entity_poly.pdbx_strand_id
1 'polypeptide(L)'
;MSSSVQRLQATGSALRDALAKQDWAAIGELDLQCRMVVDAAMVDSSDEEELRSGLENLLSLYRELVTVCQTEQQRLAGELLQLNQSRQGAKVYQLFG
;
A
#
# COMPACT_ATOMS: atom_id res chain seq x y z
N MET A 1 -8.24 -3.55 -26.07
CA MET A 1 -8.33 -3.56 -24.60
C MET A 1 -9.53 -4.35 -24.17
N SER A 2 -9.29 -5.48 -23.52
CA SER A 2 -10.37 -6.25 -22.86
C SER A 2 -10.93 -5.48 -21.64
N SER A 3 -12.20 -5.71 -21.32
CA SER A 3 -12.88 -5.07 -20.17
C SER A 3 -12.20 -5.41 -18.83
N SER A 4 -11.56 -6.58 -18.74
CA SER A 4 -10.82 -7.04 -17.58
C SER A 4 -9.48 -6.33 -17.39
N VAL A 5 -8.73 -6.09 -18.47
CA VAL A 5 -7.49 -5.29 -18.42
C VAL A 5 -7.77 -3.84 -18.01
N GLN A 6 -8.85 -3.24 -18.54
CA GLN A 6 -9.23 -1.87 -18.16
C GLN A 6 -9.55 -1.76 -16.66
N ARG A 7 -10.26 -2.75 -16.10
CA ARG A 7 -10.52 -2.80 -14.66
C ARG A 7 -9.24 -2.95 -13.84
N LEU A 8 -8.30 -3.80 -14.26
CA LEU A 8 -7.00 -3.94 -13.60
C LEU A 8 -6.22 -2.61 -13.57
N GLN A 9 -6.18 -1.90 -14.70
CA GLN A 9 -5.49 -0.62 -14.79
C GLN A 9 -6.16 0.46 -13.92
N ALA A 10 -7.49 0.52 -13.92
CA ALA A 10 -8.24 1.46 -13.09
C ALA A 10 -7.96 1.25 -11.60
N THR A 11 -8.02 -0.01 -11.12
CA THR A 11 -7.71 -0.31 -9.71
C THR A 11 -6.24 -0.02 -9.37
N GLY A 12 -5.32 -0.31 -10.29
CA GLY A 12 -3.90 0.05 -10.12
C GLY A 12 -3.67 1.57 -10.05
N SER A 13 -4.43 2.37 -10.79
CA SER A 13 -4.38 3.84 -10.68
C SER A 13 -4.90 4.31 -9.33
N ALA A 14 -6.04 3.77 -8.88
CA ALA A 14 -6.61 4.12 -7.59
C ALA A 14 -5.67 3.78 -6.41
N LEU A 15 -4.97 2.65 -6.47
CA LEU A 15 -3.94 2.27 -5.50
C LEU A 15 -2.78 3.28 -5.45
N ARG A 16 -2.30 3.75 -6.62
CA ARG A 16 -1.25 4.78 -6.69
C ARG A 16 -1.71 6.10 -6.10
N ASP A 17 -2.94 6.51 -6.39
CA ASP A 17 -3.50 7.74 -5.85
C ASP A 17 -3.67 7.68 -4.33
N ALA A 18 -4.10 6.54 -3.80
CA ALA A 18 -4.21 6.30 -2.36
C ALA A 18 -2.82 6.29 -1.69
N LEU A 19 -1.82 5.70 -2.34
CA LEU A 19 -0.43 5.69 -1.87
C LEU A 19 0.16 7.11 -1.83
N ALA A 20 -0.05 7.92 -2.86
CA ALA A 20 0.40 9.31 -2.91
C ALA A 20 -0.21 10.17 -1.79
N LYS A 21 -1.43 9.83 -1.35
CA LYS A 21 -2.14 10.48 -0.24
C LYS A 21 -1.82 9.86 1.13
N GLN A 22 -1.05 8.77 1.17
CA GLN A 22 -0.80 7.96 2.37
C GLN A 22 -2.10 7.52 3.07
N ASP A 23 -3.16 7.25 2.28
CA ASP A 23 -4.45 6.81 2.79
C ASP A 23 -4.44 5.30 3.01
N TRP A 24 -3.87 4.87 4.13
CA TRP A 24 -3.68 3.45 4.45
C TRP A 24 -4.98 2.65 4.54
N ALA A 25 -6.08 3.30 4.91
CA ALA A 25 -7.39 2.66 4.97
C ALA A 25 -7.92 2.38 3.55
N ALA A 26 -7.87 3.39 2.67
CA ALA A 26 -8.25 3.21 1.27
C ALA A 26 -7.36 2.19 0.56
N ILE A 27 -6.05 2.16 0.84
CA ILE A 27 -5.12 1.15 0.30
C ILE A 27 -5.57 -0.27 0.65
N GLY A 28 -5.95 -0.51 1.91
CA GLY A 28 -6.41 -1.84 2.35
C GLY A 28 -7.70 -2.29 1.64
N GLU A 29 -8.65 -1.38 1.45
CA GLU A 29 -9.89 -1.67 0.72
C GLU A 29 -9.62 -1.93 -0.77
N LEU A 30 -8.79 -1.09 -1.40
CA LEU A 30 -8.41 -1.21 -2.80
C LEU A 30 -7.58 -2.47 -3.09
N ASP A 31 -6.74 -2.94 -2.15
CA ASP A 31 -6.03 -4.23 -2.26
C ASP A 31 -7.01 -5.38 -2.41
N LEU A 32 -8.04 -5.42 -1.56
CA LEU A 32 -9.07 -6.46 -1.62
C LEU A 32 -9.81 -6.44 -2.96
N GLN A 33 -10.22 -5.25 -3.40
CA GLN A 33 -10.89 -5.07 -4.70
C GLN A 33 -9.98 -5.51 -5.85
N CYS A 34 -8.67 -5.21 -5.78
CA CYS A 34 -7.71 -5.58 -6.81
C CYS A 34 -7.61 -7.10 -6.98
N ARG A 35 -7.56 -7.85 -5.87
CA ARG A 35 -7.55 -9.32 -5.91
C ARG A 35 -8.80 -9.88 -6.60
N MET A 36 -9.97 -9.33 -6.30
CA MET A 36 -11.22 -9.74 -6.95
C MET A 36 -11.21 -9.47 -8.46
N VAL A 37 -10.64 -8.32 -8.88
CA VAL A 37 -10.51 -7.97 -10.30
C VAL A 37 -9.52 -8.89 -11.00
N VAL A 38 -8.41 -9.25 -10.36
CA VAL A 38 -7.44 -10.23 -10.88
C VAL A 38 -8.11 -11.59 -11.05
N ASP A 39 -8.81 -12.09 -10.03
CA ASP A 39 -9.51 -13.38 -10.08
C ASP A 39 -10.52 -13.42 -11.24
N ALA A 40 -11.32 -12.36 -11.39
CA ALA A 40 -12.25 -12.25 -12.51
C ALA A 40 -11.55 -12.18 -13.87
N ALA A 41 -10.42 -11.47 -13.97
CA ALA A 41 -9.66 -11.35 -15.20
C ALA A 41 -9.03 -12.68 -15.64
N MET A 42 -8.62 -13.53 -14.71
CA MET A 42 -8.06 -14.86 -15.00
C MET A 42 -9.09 -15.83 -15.58
N VAL A 43 -10.38 -15.62 -15.31
CA VAL A 43 -11.49 -16.45 -15.82
C VAL A 43 -11.95 -16.00 -17.21
N ASP A 44 -11.88 -14.70 -17.49
CA ASP A 44 -12.51 -14.06 -18.66
C ASP A 44 -11.50 -13.62 -19.75
N SER A 45 -10.24 -14.09 -19.67
CA SER A 45 -9.17 -13.59 -20.53
C SER A 45 -9.25 -14.16 -21.94
N SER A 46 -9.68 -13.32 -22.89
CA SER A 46 -9.58 -13.61 -24.33
C SER A 46 -8.23 -13.17 -24.94
N ASP A 47 -7.46 -12.34 -24.22
CA ASP A 47 -6.20 -11.75 -24.67
C ASP A 47 -5.13 -11.87 -23.57
N GLU A 48 -4.36 -12.95 -23.63
CA GLU A 48 -3.41 -13.35 -22.58
C GLU A 48 -2.19 -12.41 -22.50
N GLU A 49 -1.77 -11.81 -23.61
CA GLU A 49 -0.59 -10.93 -23.64
C GLU A 49 -0.88 -9.59 -22.96
N GLU A 50 -2.04 -9.02 -23.24
CA GLU A 50 -2.51 -7.79 -22.60
C GLU A 50 -2.74 -8.00 -21.08
N LEU A 51 -3.30 -9.15 -20.69
CA LEU A 51 -3.46 -9.52 -19.30
C LEU A 51 -2.11 -9.68 -18.58
N ARG A 52 -1.15 -10.37 -19.20
CA ARG A 52 0.20 -10.55 -18.63
C ARG A 52 0.86 -9.21 -18.34
N SER A 53 0.83 -8.28 -19.30
CA SER A 53 1.37 -6.94 -19.10
C SER A 53 0.67 -6.18 -17.96
N GLY A 54 -0.65 -6.30 -17.86
CA GLY A 54 -1.42 -5.74 -16.75
C GLY A 54 -0.99 -6.29 -15.38
N LEU A 55 -0.78 -7.60 -15.28
CA LEU A 55 -0.34 -8.26 -14.04
C LEU A 55 1.10 -7.92 -13.66
N GLU A 56 2.01 -7.78 -14.63
CA GLU A 56 3.39 -7.35 -14.38
C GLU A 56 3.45 -5.93 -13.82
N ASN A 57 2.66 -5.02 -14.38
CA ASN A 57 2.52 -3.65 -13.87
C ASN A 57 1.97 -3.64 -12.44
N LEU A 58 1.00 -4.51 -12.15
CA LEU A 58 0.43 -4.64 -10.81
C LEU A 58 1.46 -5.20 -9.81
N LEU A 59 2.25 -6.20 -10.20
CA LEU A 59 3.31 -6.76 -9.36
C LEU A 59 4.38 -5.69 -9.02
N SER A 60 4.74 -4.85 -9.98
CA SER A 60 5.64 -3.72 -9.75
C SER A 60 5.08 -2.76 -8.71
N LEU A 61 3.79 -2.40 -8.83
CA LEU A 61 3.10 -1.52 -7.89
C LEU A 61 3.06 -2.11 -6.47
N TYR A 62 2.78 -3.40 -6.31
CA TYR A 62 2.77 -4.03 -4.98
C TYR A 62 4.14 -4.04 -4.32
N ARG A 63 5.21 -4.21 -5.08
CA ARG A 63 6.58 -4.12 -4.54
C ARG A 63 6.87 -2.73 -3.99
N GLU A 64 6.49 -1.69 -4.74
CA GLU A 64 6.61 -0.29 -4.30
C GLU A 64 5.80 -0.06 -3.02
N LEU A 65 4.54 -0.52 -3.00
CA LEU A 65 3.65 -0.36 -1.85
C LEU A 65 4.22 -1.00 -0.58
N VAL A 66 4.78 -2.21 -0.68
CA VAL A 66 5.46 -2.88 0.43
C VAL A 66 6.65 -2.04 0.93
N THR A 67 7.48 -1.54 0.02
CA THR A 67 8.63 -0.71 0.39
C THR A 67 8.19 0.56 1.12
N VAL A 68 7.20 1.28 0.60
CA VAL A 68 6.68 2.51 1.23
C VAL A 68 6.09 2.22 2.62
N CYS A 69 5.27 1.17 2.73
CA CYS A 69 4.71 0.76 4.02
C CYS A 69 5.79 0.42 5.07
N GLN A 70 6.87 -0.26 4.65
CA GLN A 70 7.99 -0.59 5.54
C GLN A 70 8.73 0.67 6.01
N THR A 71 8.97 1.63 5.11
CA THR A 71 9.59 2.91 5.46
C THR A 71 8.75 3.69 6.47
N GLU A 72 7.42 3.75 6.26
CA GLU A 72 6.51 4.43 7.19
C GLU A 72 6.44 3.73 8.55
N GLN A 73 6.45 2.40 8.57
CA GLN A 73 6.51 1.64 9.83
C GLN A 73 7.79 1.95 10.62
N GLN A 74 8.94 2.04 9.94
CA GLN A 74 10.21 2.39 10.58
C GLN A 74 10.21 3.82 11.13
N ARG A 75 9.64 4.77 10.37
CA ARG A 75 9.48 6.16 10.82
C ARG A 75 8.65 6.23 12.09
N LEU A 76 7.47 5.59 12.10
CA LEU A 76 6.58 5.55 13.26
C LEU A 76 7.24 4.87 14.48
N ALA A 77 7.99 3.79 14.27
CA ALA A 77 8.73 3.13 15.34
C ALA A 77 9.78 4.06 15.97
N GLY A 78 10.50 4.83 15.15
CA GLY A 78 11.44 5.84 15.62
C GLY A 78 10.78 6.95 16.45
N GLU A 79 9.64 7.45 15.98
CA GLU A 79 8.86 8.47 16.69
C GLU A 79 8.34 7.97 18.05
N LEU A 80 7.84 6.74 18.11
CA LEU A 80 7.40 6.13 19.36
C LEU A 80 8.55 5.97 20.37
N LEU A 81 9.74 5.58 19.89
CA LEU A 81 10.93 5.44 20.73
C LEU A 81 11.39 6.79 21.28
N GLN A 82 11.45 7.83 20.44
CA GLN A 82 11.79 9.19 20.86
C GLN A 82 10.76 9.73 21.87
N LEU A 83 9.47 9.51 21.64
CA LEU A 83 8.41 9.90 22.56
C LEU A 83 8.57 9.22 23.92
N ASN A 84 8.87 7.91 23.94
CA ASN A 84 9.07 7.17 25.18
C ASN A 84 10.26 7.72 25.99
N GLN A 85 11.39 7.97 25.32
CA GLN A 85 12.58 8.55 25.95
C GLN A 85 12.31 9.95 26.52
N SER A 86 11.59 10.81 25.79
CA SER A 86 11.24 12.15 26.27
C SER A 86 10.41 12.11 27.56
N ARG A 87 9.47 11.14 27.68
CA ARG A 87 8.65 10.94 28.89
C ARG A 87 9.48 10.46 30.07
N GLN A 88 10.45 9.59 29.84
CA GLN A 88 11.34 9.11 30.90
C GLN A 88 12.26 10.22 31.41
N GLY A 89 12.84 11.03 30.51
CA GLY A 89 13.66 12.19 30.87
C GLY A 89 12.89 13.24 31.67
N ALA A 90 11.66 13.56 31.26
CA ALA A 90 10.79 14.49 32.00
C ALA A 90 10.45 13.99 33.41
N LYS A 91 10.28 12.67 33.60
CA LYS A 91 10.01 12.05 34.90
C LYS A 91 11.20 12.15 35.86
N VAL A 92 12.43 12.08 35.37
CA VAL A 92 13.64 12.26 36.19
C VAL A 92 13.70 13.69 36.72
N TYR A 93 13.43 14.70 35.89
CA TYR A 93 13.40 16.09 36.35
C TYR A 93 12.27 16.37 37.36
N GLN A 94 11.13 15.69 37.27
CA GLN A 94 10.06 15.78 38.29
C GLN A 94 10.38 15.07 39.62
N LEU A 95 11.32 14.13 39.64
CA LEU A 95 11.73 13.43 40.86
C LEU A 95 12.85 14.16 41.63
N PHE A 96 13.50 15.13 40.98
CA PHE A 96 14.62 15.89 41.55
C PHE A 96 14.38 17.41 41.61
N GLY A 97 13.15 17.88 41.35
CA GLY A 97 12.71 19.27 41.55
C GLY A 97 11.53 19.34 42.50
#